data_AF-D1PAK7-F1
#
_entry.id   AF-D1PAK7-F1
#
_cell.length_a   1.000
_cell.length_b   1.000
_cell.length_c   1.000
_cell.angle_alpha   90.00
_cell.angle_beta   90.00
_cell.angle_gamma   90.00
#
_symmetry.space_group_name_H-M   'P 1'
#
loop_
_entity.id
_entity.type
_entity.pdbx_description
1 polymer ?
#
loop_
_entity_poly.entity_id
_entity_poly.type
_entity_poly.pdbx_seq_one_letter_code
_entity_poly.pdbx_strand_id
1 'polypeptide(L)' 'MKIKIKQKVSGCFRTDSGADDFAKLHSIAETAMKNGNSKFNAILAVVQQ' A
#
# COMPACT_ATOMS: atom_id res chain seq x y z
N MET A 1 21.54 -27.45 -20.59
CA MET A 1 21.45 -26.92 -19.22
C MET A 1 20.14 -26.14 -19.09
N LYS A 2 19.23 -26.57 -18.21
CA LYS A 2 17.96 -25.88 -17.96
C LYS A 2 18.17 -24.93 -16.77
N ILE A 3 18.44 -23.65 -17.05
CA ILE A 3 18.52 -22.63 -16.00
C ILE A 3 17.11 -22.45 -15.43
N LYS A 4 16.91 -22.86 -14.17
CA LYS A 4 15.72 -22.48 -13.40
C LYS A 4 15.90 -21.05 -12.92
N ILE A 5 15.30 -20.09 -13.63
CA ILE A 5 15.20 -18.72 -13.13
C ILE A 5 14.15 -18.72 -12.01
N LYS A 6 14.58 -18.48 -10.76
CA LYS A 6 13.68 -18.29 -9.63
C LYS A 6 13.07 -16.90 -9.77
N GLN A 7 11.89 -16.80 -10.39
CA GLN A 7 11.19 -15.53 -10.46
C GLN A 7 10.94 -15.01 -9.04
N LYS A 8 11.15 -13.70 -8.86
CA LYS A 8 10.87 -12.99 -7.62
C LYS A 8 9.40 -13.23 -7.26
N VAL A 9 9.16 -13.90 -6.14
CA VAL A 9 7.81 -14.02 -5.58
C VAL A 9 7.47 -12.65 -5.01
N SER A 10 6.72 -11.84 -5.77
CA SER A 10 6.19 -10.55 -5.31
C SER A 10 4.73 -10.74 -4.93
N GLY A 11 4.44 -10.73 -3.64
CA GLY A 11 3.08 -10.93 -3.11
C GLY A 11 2.98 -10.96 -1.59
N CYS A 12 4.12 -11.04 -0.88
CA CYS A 12 4.15 -10.96 0.58
C CYS A 12 4.89 -9.69 1.01
N PHE A 13 4.30 -8.90 1.91
CA PHE A 13 5.02 -7.84 2.59
C PHE A 13 6.24 -8.43 3.29
N ARG A 14 7.38 -7.74 3.23
CA ARG A 14 8.62 -8.24 3.83
C ARG A 14 8.60 -8.20 5.36
N THR A 15 7.72 -7.38 5.92
CA THR A 15 7.55 -7.18 7.36
C THR A 15 6.07 -6.97 7.65
N ASP A 16 5.63 -7.40 8.83
CA ASP A 16 4.28 -7.13 9.32
C ASP A 16 4.02 -5.62 9.44
N SER A 17 5.05 -4.85 9.81
CA SER A 17 4.98 -3.38 9.83
C SER A 17 4.65 -2.79 8.47
N GLY A 18 5.26 -3.28 7.38
CA GLY A 18 4.97 -2.79 6.04
C GLY A 18 3.56 -3.17 5.55
N ALA A 19 3.02 -4.30 6.02
CA ALA A 19 1.64 -4.68 5.76
C ALA A 19 0.65 -3.80 6.53
N ASP A 20 0.95 -3.51 7.80
CA ASP A 20 0.14 -2.66 8.67
C ASP A 20 0.10 -1.21 8.18
N ASP A 21 1.24 -0.66 7.77
CA ASP A 21 1.33 0.67 7.19
C ASP A 21 0.54 0.79 5.88
N PHE A 22 0.62 -0.25 5.02
CA PHE A 22 -0.18 -0.31 3.80
C PHE A 22 -1.69 -0.38 4.12
N ALA A 23 -2.09 -1.20 5.08
CA ALA A 23 -3.50 -1.33 5.48
C ALA A 23 -4.07 -0.01 6.01
N LYS A 24 -3.31 0.73 6.83
CA LYS A 24 -3.69 2.06 7.32
C LYS A 24 -3.85 3.06 6.18
N LEU A 25 -2.86 3.17 5.31
CA LEU A 25 -2.91 4.07 4.15
C LEU A 25 -4.08 3.72 3.21
N HIS A 26 -4.31 2.43 2.97
CA HIS A 26 -5.42 1.95 2.14
C HIS A 26 -6.77 2.33 2.73
N SER A 27 -6.96 2.09 4.03
CA SER A 27 -8.19 2.44 4.75
C SER A 27 -8.49 3.94 4.71
N ILE A 28 -7.47 4.78 4.89
CA ILE A 28 -7.62 6.25 4.84
C ILE A 28 -7.98 6.71 3.42
N ALA A 29 -7.31 6.16 2.40
CA ALA A 29 -7.59 6.48 1.01
C ALA A 29 -9.03 6.09 0.62
N GLU A 30 -9.49 4.90 1.02
CA GLU A 30 -10.88 4.46 0.78
C GLU A 30 -11.90 5.34 1.52
N THR A 31 -11.61 5.74 2.76
CA THR A 31 -12.48 6.62 3.55
C THR A 31 -12.59 8.00 2.91
N ALA A 32 -11.46 8.55 2.44
CA ALA A 32 -11.45 9.82 1.74
C ALA A 32 -12.24 9.76 0.42
N MET A 33 -12.12 8.68 -0.35
CA MET A 33 -12.93 8.48 -1.55
C MET A 33 -14.43 8.46 -1.24
N LYS A 34 -14.84 7.74 -0.18
CA LYS A 34 -16.24 7.68 0.24
C LYS A 34 -16.79 9.06 0.62
N ASN A 35 -15.93 9.92 1.15
CA ASN A 35 -16.27 11.30 1.49
C ASN A 35 -16.17 12.27 0.31
N GLY A 36 -15.96 11.78 -0.92
CA GLY A 36 -15.85 12.62 -2.12
C GLY A 36 -14.50 13.33 -2.26
N ASN A 37 -13.53 13.01 -1.41
CA ASN A 37 -12.20 13.60 -1.45
C ASN A 37 -11.29 12.83 -2.42
N SER A 38 -10.43 13.55 -3.14
CA SER A 38 -9.41 12.95 -4.00
C SER A 38 -8.44 12.08 -3.20
N LYS A 39 -8.11 10.89 -3.74
CA LYS A 39 -7.09 10.00 -3.17
C LYS A 39 -5.76 10.71 -2.91
N PHE A 40 -5.41 11.67 -3.77
CA PHE A 40 -4.17 12.43 -3.63
C PHE A 40 -4.20 13.32 -2.38
N ASN A 41 -5.33 14.01 -2.13
CA ASN A 41 -5.51 14.83 -0.94
C ASN A 41 -5.52 13.99 0.34
N ALA A 42 -6.07 12.78 0.26
CA ALA A 42 -6.05 11.83 1.37
C ALA A 42 -4.63 11.42 1.75
N ILE A 43 -3.81 11.05 0.76
CA ILE A 43 -2.40 10.66 0.98
C ILE A 43 -1.60 11.88 1.47
N LEU A 44 -1.83 13.06 0.89
CA LEU A 44 -1.18 14.31 1.32
C LEU A 44 -1.48 14.62 2.79
N ALA A 45 -2.73 14.49 3.22
CA ALA A 45 -3.13 14.72 4.60
C ALA A 45 -2.50 13.73 5.60
N VAL A 46 -2.24 12.48 5.19
CA VAL A 46 -1.52 11.50 6.03
C VAL A 46 -0.03 11.82 6.13
N VAL A 47 0.57 12.30 5.06
CA VAL A 47 2.00 12.68 5.04
C VAL A 47 2.26 14.01 5.75
N GLN A 48 1.25 14.88 5.84
CA GLN A 48 1.32 16.19 6.50
C GLN A 48 0.90 16.18 7.99
N GLN A 49 0.59 15.01 8.54
CA GLN A 49 0.22 14.83 9.96
C GLN A 49 1.46 14.86 10.87
#